data_AF-A0A8H6HWX7-F1
#
_entry.id   AF-A0A8H6HWX7-F1
#
_cell.length_a   1.000
_cell.length_b   1.000
_cell.length_c   1.000
_cell.angle_alpha   90.00
_cell.angle_beta   90.00
_cell.angle_gamma   90.00
#
_symmetry.space_group_name_H-M   'P 1'
#
loop_
_entity.id
_entity.type
_entity.pdbx_description
1 polymer ?
#
loop_
_entity_poly.entity_id
_entity_poly.type
_entity_poly.pdbx_seq_one_letter_code
_entity_poly.pdbx_strand_id
1 'polypeptide(L)'
;MSHHEKDPANVVRGLKAAIHNPNVSEEAKRRDMVRLQEMGASTTTTDAPAQHTRGAEGGKYNTETYVDADMNRVLAGYKPTIANPRTSENAKAHAEQVL
;
A
#
# COMPACT_ATOMS: atom_id res chain seq x y z
N MET A 1 -20.24 8.03 32.31
CA MET A 1 -20.17 7.11 31.16
C MET A 1 -19.54 7.85 30.00
N SER A 2 -18.27 7.59 29.70
CA SER A 2 -17.56 8.22 28.59
C SER A 2 -18.01 7.60 27.27
N HIS A 3 -18.73 8.37 26.46
CA HIS A 3 -19.08 7.99 25.11
C HIS A 3 -17.80 7.89 24.28
N HIS A 4 -17.45 6.68 23.85
CA HIS A 4 -16.34 6.43 22.95
C HIS A 4 -16.76 6.92 21.55
N GLU A 5 -16.51 8.20 21.26
CA GLU A 5 -16.64 8.73 19.90
C GLU A 5 -15.69 7.95 18.99
N LYS A 6 -16.26 7.21 18.05
CA LYS A 6 -15.48 6.47 17.06
C LYS A 6 -14.86 7.50 16.13
N ASP A 7 -13.54 7.50 16.01
CA ASP A 7 -12.87 8.39 15.07
C ASP A 7 -13.43 8.13 13.65
N PRO A 8 -13.93 9.16 12.95
CA PRO A 8 -14.53 8.97 11.63
C PRO A 8 -13.56 8.33 10.64
N ALA A 9 -12.26 8.62 10.77
CA ALA A 9 -11.19 7.98 9.99
C ALA A 9 -11.12 6.46 10.22
N ASN A 10 -11.33 5.99 11.45
CA ASN A 10 -11.35 4.57 11.79
C ASN A 10 -12.60 3.86 11.27
N VAL A 11 -13.72 4.58 11.15
CA VAL A 11 -14.93 4.04 10.53
C VAL A 11 -14.73 3.93 9.01
N VAL A 12 -14.25 5.01 8.37
CA VAL A 12 -13.96 5.07 6.93
C VAL A 12 -13.03 3.94 6.49
N ARG A 13 -11.93 3.70 7.21
CA ARG A 13 -11.00 2.59 6.87
C ARG A 13 -11.68 1.22 6.98
N GLY A 14 -12.54 1.04 7.97
CA GLY A 14 -13.24 -0.23 8.22
C GLY A 14 -14.24 -0.54 7.11
N LEU A 15 -15.00 0.48 6.68
CA LEU A 15 -15.92 0.37 5.55
C LEU A 15 -15.18 0.10 4.24
N LYS A 16 -14.06 0.78 3.98
CA LYS A 16 -13.22 0.52 2.80
C LYS A 16 -12.73 -0.94 2.77
N ALA A 17 -12.28 -1.46 3.91
CA ALA A 17 -11.85 -2.84 4.04
C ALA A 17 -12.99 -3.84 3.80
N ALA A 18 -14.18 -3.56 4.34
CA ALA A 18 -15.37 -4.40 4.15
C ALA A 18 -15.81 -4.46 2.68
N ILE A 19 -15.77 -3.34 1.97
CA ILE A 19 -16.09 -3.27 0.53
C ILE A 19 -15.18 -4.20 -0.30
N HIS A 20 -13.89 -4.27 0.04
CA HIS A 20 -12.90 -5.05 -0.71
C HIS A 20 -12.80 -6.51 -0.24
N ASN A 21 -13.50 -6.86 0.84
CA ASN A 21 -13.47 -8.21 1.39
C ASN A 21 -14.35 -9.15 0.55
N PRO A 22 -13.78 -10.22 -0.06
CA PRO A 22 -14.55 -11.17 -0.86
C PRO A 22 -15.57 -11.98 -0.04
N ASN A 23 -15.40 -12.06 1.28
CA ASN A 23 -16.30 -12.78 2.19
C ASN A 23 -17.52 -11.95 2.61
N VAL A 24 -17.62 -10.69 2.18
CA VAL A 24 -18.76 -9.81 2.49
C VAL A 24 -19.78 -9.89 1.37
N SER A 25 -21.07 -9.92 1.73
CA SER A 25 -22.15 -9.96 0.74
C SER A 25 -22.26 -8.65 -0.04
N GLU A 26 -22.74 -8.72 -1.28
CA GLU A 26 -22.91 -7.53 -2.12
C GLU A 26 -23.88 -6.50 -1.51
N GLU A 27 -24.91 -6.95 -0.79
CA GLU A 27 -25.80 -6.05 -0.06
C GLU A 27 -25.09 -5.28 1.06
N ALA A 28 -24.20 -5.95 1.79
CA ALA A 28 -23.41 -5.30 2.84
C ALA A 28 -22.40 -4.31 2.24
N LYS A 29 -21.71 -4.68 1.16
CA LYS A 29 -20.79 -3.78 0.44
C LYS A 29 -21.50 -2.51 -0.03
N ARG A 30 -22.71 -2.61 -0.60
CA ARG A 30 -23.48 -1.43 -1.03
C ARG A 30 -23.81 -0.51 0.14
N ARG A 31 -24.22 -1.07 1.29
CA ARG A 31 -24.48 -0.27 2.50
C ARG A 31 -23.22 0.45 2.97
N ASP A 32 -22.09 -0.24 2.96
CA ASP A 32 -20.81 0.33 3.36
C ASP A 32 -20.34 1.43 2.39
N MET A 33 -20.58 1.28 1.09
CA MET A 33 -20.31 2.31 0.07
C MET A 33 -21.13 3.57 0.31
N VAL A 34 -22.44 3.42 0.56
CA VAL A 34 -23.33 4.57 0.86
C VAL A 34 -22.84 5.28 2.12
N ARG A 35 -22.54 4.53 3.18
CA ARG A 35 -22.04 5.06 4.45
C ARG A 35 -20.70 5.77 4.31
N LEU A 36 -19.82 5.24 3.45
CA LEU A 36 -18.52 5.84 3.13
C LEU A 36 -18.69 7.18 2.38
N GLN A 37 -19.63 7.24 1.45
CA GLN A 37 -19.98 8.45 0.71
C GLN A 37 -20.63 9.52 1.61
N GLU A 38 -21.54 9.12 2.51
CA GLU A 38 -22.13 10.02 3.52
C GLU A 38 -21.06 10.68 4.40
N MET A 39 -19.99 9.96 4.71
CA MET A 39 -18.85 10.50 5.47
C MET A 39 -17.88 11.34 4.64
N GLY A 40 -18.17 11.57 3.35
CA GLY A 40 -17.33 12.38 2.45
C GLY A 40 -16.00 11.71 2.08
N ALA A 41 -15.84 10.41 2.36
CA ALA A 41 -14.63 9.67 2.03
C ALA A 41 -14.78 9.05 0.64
N SER A 42 -14.30 9.73 -0.39
CA SER A 42 -14.22 9.16 -1.74
C SER A 42 -13.10 8.10 -1.79
N THR A 43 -13.32 6.99 -2.49
CA THR A 43 -12.33 5.90 -2.65
C THR A 43 -11.07 6.32 -3.43
N THR A 44 -10.98 7.58 -3.86
CA THR A 44 -9.94 8.15 -4.74
C THR A 44 -8.55 8.34 -4.13
N THR A 45 -8.32 7.93 -2.88
CA THR A 45 -6.96 7.96 -2.31
C THR A 45 -6.33 6.56 -2.40
N THR A 46 -5.58 6.39 -3.50
CA THR A 46 -4.35 5.59 -3.61
C THR A 46 -4.50 4.08 -3.46
N ASP A 47 -4.80 3.43 -4.59
CA ASP A 47 -4.45 2.03 -4.91
C ASP A 47 -2.93 1.87 -5.14
N ALA A 48 -2.10 2.40 -4.25
CA ALA A 48 -0.78 1.82 -4.06
C ALA A 48 -0.97 0.74 -3.01
N PRO A 49 -0.62 -0.53 -3.29
CA PRO A 49 -0.65 -1.54 -2.24
C PRO A 49 0.24 -0.99 -1.12
N ALA A 50 -0.30 -1.00 0.10
CA ALA A 50 0.51 -0.80 1.29
C ALA A 50 1.58 -1.90 1.29
N GLN A 51 2.71 -1.61 0.62
CA GLN A 51 3.94 -2.35 0.70
C GLN A 51 4.39 -2.14 2.15
N HIS A 52 3.96 -3.06 3.02
CA HIS A 52 4.64 -3.37 4.26
C HIS A 52 6.08 -3.75 3.90
N THR A 53 6.96 -2.77 3.70
CA THR A 53 8.40 -3.04 3.70
C THR A 53 8.81 -3.32 5.13
N ARG A 54 8.69 -4.59 5.49
CA ARG A 54 9.38 -5.21 6.63
C ARG A 54 10.89 -5.11 6.36
N GLY A 55 11.64 -4.55 7.30
CA GLY A 55 13.11 -4.40 7.24
C GLY A 55 13.48 -2.91 7.32
N ALA A 56 13.65 -2.37 8.52
CA ALA A 56 14.90 -2.38 9.28
C ALA A 56 15.92 -1.35 8.75
N GLU A 57 16.19 -0.38 9.63
CA GLU A 57 17.41 0.41 9.77
C GLU A 57 17.70 1.59 8.81
N GLY A 58 17.52 2.80 9.37
CA GLY A 58 18.64 3.72 9.60
C GLY A 58 19.40 4.30 8.40
N GLY A 59 19.06 5.53 8.03
CA GLY A 59 19.92 6.45 7.27
C GLY A 59 19.08 7.59 6.69
N LYS A 60 19.02 8.80 7.27
CA LYS A 60 20.04 9.86 7.40
C LYS A 60 20.59 10.36 6.04
N TYR A 61 20.07 11.54 5.63
CA TYR A 61 20.51 12.50 4.58
C TYR A 61 20.21 12.06 3.13
N ASN A 62 19.81 12.91 2.18
CA ASN A 62 20.12 14.31 1.91
C ASN A 62 19.04 15.00 1.03
N THR A 63 18.75 16.27 1.33
CA THR A 63 17.90 17.17 0.54
C THR A 63 18.74 17.77 -0.58
N GLU A 64 18.83 17.11 -1.72
CA GLU A 64 19.19 17.75 -2.99
C GLU A 64 18.97 16.72 -4.11
N THR A 65 18.32 17.12 -5.19
CA THR A 65 18.00 16.30 -6.37
C THR A 65 16.61 15.66 -6.30
N TYR A 66 15.62 16.45 -6.72
CA TYR A 66 14.22 16.08 -6.97
C TYR A 66 14.14 15.21 -8.25
N VAL A 67 14.79 14.05 -8.24
CA VAL A 67 14.50 12.93 -9.15
C VAL A 67 14.41 11.66 -8.32
N ASP A 68 13.17 11.24 -8.14
CA ASP A 68 12.74 9.87 -7.91
C ASP A 68 13.53 9.03 -6.89
N ALA A 69 13.44 9.42 -5.61
CA ALA A 69 13.79 8.55 -4.49
C ALA A 69 13.07 7.18 -4.58
N ASP A 70 11.86 7.16 -5.17
CA ASP A 70 11.13 5.93 -5.47
C ASP A 70 11.86 5.07 -6.52
N MET A 71 12.37 5.65 -7.60
CA MET A 71 13.10 4.89 -8.62
C MET A 71 14.41 4.33 -8.06
N ASN A 72 15.17 5.11 -7.30
CA ASN A 72 16.40 4.63 -6.67
C ASN A 72 16.14 3.47 -5.68
N ARG A 73 15.02 3.52 -4.95
CA ARG A 73 14.60 2.46 -4.04
C ARG A 73 14.17 1.19 -4.78
N VAL A 74 13.45 1.35 -5.89
CA VAL A 74 13.05 0.24 -6.76
C VAL A 74 14.28 -0.45 -7.36
N LEU A 75 15.20 0.32 -7.94
CA LEU A 75 16.47 -0.19 -8.49
C LEU A 75 17.32 -0.89 -7.41
N ALA A 76 17.32 -0.38 -6.17
CA ALA A 76 18.00 -1.01 -5.06
C ALA A 76 17.42 -2.40 -4.69
N GLY A 77 16.12 -2.63 -4.89
CA GLY A 77 15.46 -3.91 -4.64
C GLY A 77 15.73 -4.98 -5.69
N TYR A 78 15.98 -4.58 -6.95
CA TYR A 78 16.26 -5.52 -8.04
C TYR A 78 17.70 -6.05 -8.05
N LYS A 79 18.67 -5.26 -7.57
CA LYS A 79 20.08 -5.69 -7.42
C LYS A 79 20.26 -7.03 -6.64
N PRO A 80 19.70 -7.21 -5.44
CA PRO A 80 19.81 -8.48 -4.72
C PRO A 80 19.05 -9.62 -5.39
N THR A 81 18.00 -9.32 -6.17
CA THR A 81 17.24 -10.34 -6.92
C THR A 81 18.12 -11.01 -7.98
N ILE A 82 19.00 -10.26 -8.64
CA ILE A 82 19.96 -10.80 -9.62
C ILE A 82 21.07 -11.59 -8.92
N ALA A 83 21.60 -11.05 -7.82
CA ALA A 83 22.74 -11.63 -7.11
C ALA A 83 22.40 -12.92 -6.33
N ASN A 84 21.13 -13.12 -5.96
CA ASN A 84 20.72 -14.28 -5.19
C ASN A 84 20.73 -15.56 -6.05
N PRO A 85 21.49 -16.62 -5.68
CA PRO A 85 21.48 -17.88 -6.43
C PRO A 85 20.17 -18.67 -6.28
N ARG A 86 19.32 -18.32 -5.30
CA ARG A 86 18.02 -18.98 -5.04
C ARG A 86 16.85 -18.35 -5.77
N THR A 87 17.02 -17.19 -6.43
CA THR A 87 15.97 -16.56 -7.23
C THR A 87 15.84 -17.24 -8.58
N SER A 88 14.62 -17.30 -9.11
CA SER A 88 14.34 -17.93 -10.40
C SER A 88 14.89 -17.11 -11.56
N GLU A 89 15.22 -17.78 -12.66
CA GLU A 89 15.71 -17.12 -13.88
C GLU A 89 14.73 -16.06 -14.40
N ASN A 90 13.42 -16.35 -14.38
CA ASN A 90 12.40 -15.39 -14.80
C ASN A 90 12.39 -14.12 -13.93
N ALA A 91 12.60 -14.26 -12.61
CA ALA A 91 12.68 -13.11 -11.71
C ALA A 91 13.96 -12.29 -11.93
N LYS A 92 15.07 -12.94 -12.28
CA LYS A 92 16.33 -12.28 -12.64
C LYS A 92 16.23 -11.51 -13.95
N ALA A 93 15.66 -12.13 -14.99
CA ALA A 93 15.44 -11.48 -16.28
C ALA A 93 14.56 -10.22 -16.14
N HIS A 94 13.50 -10.30 -15.33
CA HIS A 94 12.67 -9.13 -15.05
C HIS A 94 13.42 -8.05 -14.26
N ALA A 95 14.25 -8.45 -13.27
CA ALA A 95 15.08 -7.52 -12.52
C ALA A 95 16.12 -6.80 -13.39
N GLU A 96 16.70 -7.50 -14.37
CA GLU A 96 17.62 -6.92 -15.36
C GLU A 96 16.92 -5.96 -16.32
N GLN A 97 15.68 -6.24 -16.72
CA GLN A 97 14.92 -5.36 -17.61
C GLN A 97 14.55 -4.00 -16.96
N VAL A 98 14.48 -3.96 -15.63
CA VAL A 98 14.08 -2.76 -14.87
C VAL A 98 15.30 -1.91 -14.43
N LEU A 99 16.51 -2.48 -14.44
CA LEU A 99 17.77 -1.79 -14.13
C LEU A 99 18.35 -1.05 -15.33
#